data_AF-A0A2G9QGB8-F1
#
_entry.id   AF-A0A2G9QGB8-F1
#
_cell.length_a   1.000
_cell.length_b   1.000
_cell.length_c   1.000
_cell.angle_alpha   90.00
_cell.angle_beta   90.00
_cell.angle_gamma   90.00
#
_symmetry.space_group_name_H-M   'P 1'
#
loop_
_entity.id
_entity.type
_entity.pdbx_description
1 polymer ?
#
loop_
_entity_poly.entity_id
_entity_poly.type
_entity_poly.pdbx_seq_one_letter_code
_entity_poly.pdbx_strand_id
1 'polypeptide(L)'
;LFYQRCDIGDASRGSLSSYAYILMVLYFLQQRNPPVIPVLQEIYDGQVIPRRMVDGWNAFFFDNIEELRIRFPYLGKNMESMGELWLGFLRFYTEEFDFKEYVISIRQKKLLTTFEKQWTSKCIAIEDPFDLNHNLGAGVSRKMTNFIMKAFINGRKLFGTPFYPLPGLEAFLYSVLRIKKKENEKDDDKDIKEEERELREKRCFTCGDVGHVRRDCPENNTARQKNSIL
;
A
#
# COMPACT_ATOMS: atom_id res chain seq x y z
N LEU A 1 6.36 11.66 -3.90
CA LEU A 1 5.82 12.85 -4.64
C LEU A 1 4.34 12.73 -4.98
N PHE A 2 3.91 11.80 -5.85
CA PHE A 2 2.49 11.69 -6.25
C PHE A 2 1.53 11.53 -5.06
N TYR A 3 1.70 10.46 -4.27
CA TYR A 3 0.82 10.17 -3.13
C TYR A 3 0.82 11.29 -2.06
N GLN A 4 1.95 11.98 -1.87
CA GLN A 4 2.05 13.13 -0.96
C GLN A 4 1.24 14.31 -1.48
N ARG A 5 1.31 14.61 -2.79
CA ARG A 5 0.55 15.70 -3.40
C ARG A 5 -0.96 15.43 -3.45
N CYS A 6 -1.36 14.16 -3.45
CA CYS A 6 -2.75 13.75 -3.37
C CYS A 6 -3.28 13.64 -1.92
N ASP A 7 -2.47 13.91 -0.89
CA ASP A 7 -2.81 13.76 0.53
C ASP A 7 -3.31 12.34 0.89
N ILE A 8 -2.65 11.31 0.34
CA ILE A 8 -2.97 9.89 0.57
C ILE A 8 -1.82 9.09 1.21
N GLY A 9 -0.80 9.77 1.72
CA GLY A 9 0.47 9.19 2.20
C GLY A 9 0.70 9.14 3.71
N ASP A 10 -0.33 9.37 4.52
CA ASP A 10 -0.23 9.50 5.97
C ASP A 10 -1.12 8.47 6.70
N ALA A 11 -0.49 7.37 7.14
CA ALA A 11 -1.16 6.30 7.89
C ALA A 11 -1.74 6.78 9.23
N SER A 12 -1.15 7.80 9.85
CA SER A 12 -1.70 8.37 11.09
C SER A 12 -3.05 9.07 10.88
N ARG A 13 -3.33 9.48 9.64
CA ARG A 13 -4.59 10.09 9.21
C ARG A 13 -5.52 9.10 8.47
N GLY A 14 -5.22 7.80 8.54
CA GLY A 14 -6.07 6.73 8.00
C GLY A 14 -5.86 6.41 6.51
N SER A 15 -4.83 6.96 5.85
CA SER A 15 -4.43 6.57 4.50
C SER A 15 -3.32 5.52 4.50
N LEU A 16 -2.70 5.24 3.36
CA LEU A 16 -1.56 4.32 3.28
C LEU A 16 -0.28 5.03 3.74
N SER A 17 0.65 4.26 4.32
CA SER A 17 2.00 4.74 4.62
C SER A 17 2.84 4.90 3.35
N SER A 18 3.89 5.71 3.39
CA SER A 18 4.88 5.80 2.31
C SER A 18 5.51 4.44 2.00
N TYR A 19 5.74 3.62 3.03
CA TYR A 19 6.25 2.26 2.90
C TYR A 19 5.32 1.36 2.09
N ALA A 20 4.00 1.40 2.33
CA ALA A 20 3.03 0.63 1.56
C ALA A 20 3.07 0.98 0.07
N TYR A 21 3.19 2.27 -0.28
CA TYR A 21 3.34 2.68 -1.69
C TYR A 21 4.63 2.17 -2.33
N ILE A 22 5.73 2.09 -1.56
CA ILE A 22 6.98 1.51 -2.07
C ILE A 22 6.77 0.03 -2.40
N LEU A 23 6.09 -0.74 -1.54
CA LEU A 23 5.79 -2.14 -1.83
C LEU A 23 4.89 -2.30 -3.06
N MET A 24 3.91 -1.42 -3.26
CA MET A 24 3.11 -1.40 -4.49
C MET A 24 3.97 -1.19 -5.75
N VAL A 25 4.92 -0.24 -5.70
CA VAL A 25 5.84 0.00 -6.83
C VAL A 25 6.72 -1.23 -7.08
N LEU A 26 7.31 -1.80 -6.03
CA LEU A 26 8.15 -2.99 -6.16
C LEU A 26 7.36 -4.18 -6.73
N TYR A 27 6.14 -4.42 -6.25
CA TYR A 27 5.26 -5.45 -6.77
C TYR A 27 4.96 -5.24 -8.26
N PHE A 28 4.58 -4.03 -8.67
CA PHE A 28 4.37 -3.70 -10.08
C PHE A 28 5.59 -4.01 -10.93
N LEU A 29 6.78 -3.57 -10.50
CA LEU A 29 8.05 -3.78 -11.22
C LEU A 29 8.43 -5.27 -11.31
N GLN A 30 8.14 -6.05 -10.27
CA GLN A 30 8.28 -7.51 -10.28
C GLN A 30 7.28 -8.15 -11.24
N GLN A 31 6.05 -7.63 -11.34
CA GLN A 31 4.99 -8.18 -12.19
C GLN A 31 5.05 -7.77 -13.68
N ARG A 32 5.91 -6.81 -14.04
CA ARG A 32 6.18 -6.51 -15.45
C ARG A 32 6.64 -7.73 -16.24
N ASN A 33 6.40 -7.67 -17.55
CA ASN A 33 6.89 -8.66 -18.50
C ASN A 33 7.59 -7.94 -19.67
N PRO A 34 8.93 -8.02 -19.78
CA PRO A 34 9.85 -8.67 -18.83
C PRO A 34 9.92 -7.94 -17.47
N PRO A 35 10.20 -8.63 -16.36
CA PRO A 35 10.30 -8.03 -15.04
C PRO A 35 11.45 -7.01 -14.97
N VAL A 36 11.21 -5.89 -14.28
CA VAL A 36 12.25 -4.86 -14.09
C VAL A 36 13.19 -5.24 -12.96
N ILE A 37 12.64 -5.82 -11.88
CA ILE A 37 13.38 -6.28 -10.72
C ILE A 37 12.98 -7.72 -10.36
N PRO A 38 13.87 -8.50 -9.72
CA PRO A 38 13.55 -9.83 -9.25
C PRO A 38 12.80 -9.83 -7.91
N VAL A 39 12.41 -11.03 -7.48
CA VAL A 39 12.01 -11.32 -6.10
C VAL A 39 13.24 -11.82 -5.34
N LEU A 40 13.86 -10.94 -4.55
CA LEU A 40 15.13 -11.26 -3.86
C LEU A 40 14.99 -12.39 -2.83
N GLN A 41 13.80 -12.61 -2.28
CA GLN A 41 13.52 -13.67 -1.31
C GLN A 41 13.40 -15.06 -1.97
N GLU A 42 13.31 -15.12 -3.31
CA GLU A 42 13.28 -16.36 -4.10
C GLU A 42 14.63 -16.69 -4.76
N ILE A 43 15.67 -15.86 -4.54
CA ILE A 43 17.02 -16.11 -5.09
C ILE A 43 17.89 -16.75 -4.00
N TYR A 44 18.17 -18.03 -4.16
CA TYR A 44 19.08 -18.79 -3.29
C TYR A 44 19.52 -20.07 -3.99
N ASP A 45 20.59 -20.69 -3.49
CA ASP A 45 21.09 -21.96 -4.01
C ASP A 45 20.33 -23.16 -3.41
N GLY A 46 20.16 -24.21 -4.22
CA GLY A 46 19.53 -25.45 -3.78
C GLY A 46 18.00 -25.39 -3.69
N GLN A 47 17.42 -26.34 -2.96
CA GLN A 47 15.96 -26.48 -2.82
C GLN A 47 15.41 -25.89 -1.52
N VAL A 48 16.28 -25.54 -0.56
CA VAL A 48 15.88 -25.10 0.77
C VAL A 48 16.14 -23.61 0.91
N ILE A 49 15.10 -22.86 1.26
CA ILE A 49 15.21 -21.42 1.51
C ILE A 49 16.14 -21.20 2.72
N PRO A 50 17.21 -20.39 2.59
CA PRO A 50 18.05 -20.02 3.72
C PRO A 50 17.25 -19.35 4.82
N ARG A 51 17.58 -19.66 6.09
CA ARG A 51 16.87 -19.11 7.25
C ARG A 51 17.72 -18.07 7.96
N ARG A 52 17.26 -16.84 7.96
CA ARG A 52 17.80 -15.73 8.76
C ARG A 52 16.68 -15.21 9.65
N MET A 53 16.49 -15.85 10.81
CA MET A 53 15.34 -15.58 11.66
C MET A 53 15.53 -14.28 12.46
N VAL A 54 14.53 -13.39 12.42
CA VAL A 54 14.41 -12.18 13.25
C VAL A 54 12.98 -12.10 13.75
N ASP A 55 12.78 -12.04 15.07
CA ASP A 55 11.45 -11.99 15.71
C ASP A 55 10.46 -13.07 15.21
N GLY A 56 10.97 -14.28 14.93
CA GLY A 56 10.16 -15.40 14.45
C GLY A 56 9.89 -15.40 12.93
N TRP A 57 10.35 -14.39 12.20
CA TRP A 57 10.20 -14.28 10.75
C TRP A 57 11.50 -14.56 10.00
N ASN A 58 11.43 -15.18 8.82
CA ASN A 58 12.60 -15.37 7.98
C ASN A 58 12.92 -14.07 7.23
N ALA A 59 13.92 -13.34 7.70
CA ALA A 59 14.43 -12.10 7.11
C ALA A 59 15.49 -12.33 6.03
N PHE A 60 15.56 -13.54 5.44
CA PHE A 60 16.45 -13.81 4.33
C PHE A 60 15.98 -13.09 3.06
N PHE A 61 16.94 -12.49 2.36
CA PHE A 61 16.82 -12.05 0.97
C PHE A 61 18.22 -12.07 0.34
N PHE A 62 18.29 -12.22 -0.97
CA PHE A 62 19.56 -12.16 -1.70
C PHE A 62 20.08 -10.72 -1.77
N ASP A 63 21.29 -10.47 -1.24
CA ASP A 63 21.89 -9.14 -1.11
C ASP A 63 23.18 -8.94 -1.93
N ASN A 64 23.70 -9.98 -2.59
CA ASN A 64 24.88 -9.89 -3.45
C ASN A 64 24.53 -9.34 -4.85
N ILE A 65 24.68 -8.02 -5.03
CA ILE A 65 24.37 -7.33 -6.28
C ILE A 65 25.28 -7.76 -7.45
N GLU A 66 26.53 -8.13 -7.19
CA GLU A 66 27.48 -8.52 -8.24
C GLU A 66 27.06 -9.83 -8.91
N GLU A 67 26.60 -10.79 -8.11
CA GLU A 67 26.10 -12.09 -8.60
C GLU A 67 24.70 -12.02 -9.18
N LEU A 68 23.94 -10.95 -8.91
CA LEU A 68 22.54 -10.83 -9.34
C LEU A 68 22.38 -10.97 -10.87
N ARG A 69 23.36 -10.46 -11.64
CA ARG A 69 23.39 -10.58 -13.11
C ARG A 69 23.41 -12.03 -13.59
N ILE A 70 24.07 -12.91 -12.84
CA ILE A 70 24.20 -14.33 -13.17
C ILE A 70 22.91 -15.07 -12.77
N ARG A 71 22.37 -14.74 -11.59
CA ARG A 71 21.22 -15.43 -11.01
C ARG A 71 19.85 -14.96 -11.53
N PHE A 72 19.80 -13.77 -12.13
CA PHE A 72 18.59 -13.22 -12.73
C PHE A 72 18.79 -12.90 -14.23
N PRO A 73 18.57 -13.88 -15.13
CA PRO A 73 18.81 -13.70 -16.58
C PRO A 73 17.95 -12.62 -17.25
N TYR A 74 16.86 -12.21 -16.60
CA TYR A 74 15.98 -11.13 -17.05
C TYR A 74 16.49 -9.73 -16.71
N LEU A 75 17.57 -9.62 -15.94
CA LEU A 75 18.13 -8.32 -15.57
C LEU A 75 18.49 -7.51 -16.83
N GLY A 76 17.98 -6.27 -16.91
CA GLY A 76 18.21 -5.38 -18.05
C GLY A 76 17.48 -5.78 -19.34
N LYS A 77 16.52 -6.72 -19.29
CA LYS A 77 15.68 -7.06 -20.46
C LYS A 77 14.50 -6.11 -20.64
N ASN A 78 14.03 -5.47 -19.57
CA ASN A 78 13.01 -4.44 -19.67
C ASN A 78 13.65 -3.14 -20.14
N MET A 79 13.13 -2.60 -21.25
CA MET A 79 13.62 -1.38 -21.91
C MET A 79 12.62 -0.22 -21.82
N GLU A 80 11.56 -0.38 -21.02
CA GLU A 80 10.58 0.69 -20.80
C GLU A 80 11.25 1.88 -20.12
N SER A 81 11.01 3.06 -20.65
CA SER A 81 11.43 4.32 -20.04
C SER A 81 10.74 4.55 -18.70
N MET A 82 11.29 5.45 -17.88
CA MET A 82 10.67 5.85 -16.61
C MET A 82 9.24 6.37 -16.78
N GLY A 83 8.95 7.06 -17.88
CA GLY A 83 7.61 7.55 -18.20
C GLY A 83 6.63 6.42 -18.51
N GLU A 84 7.07 5.43 -19.30
CA GLU A 84 6.28 4.23 -19.61
C GLU A 84 6.01 3.40 -18.36
N LEU A 85 7.01 3.19 -17.51
CA LEU A 85 6.85 2.49 -16.23
C LEU A 85 5.91 3.24 -15.28
N TRP A 86 6.01 4.56 -15.21
CA TRP A 86 5.12 5.38 -14.38
C TRP A 86 3.66 5.31 -14.85
N LEU A 87 3.42 5.50 -16.15
CA LEU A 87 2.08 5.37 -16.72
C LEU A 87 1.56 3.92 -16.59
N GLY A 88 2.44 2.95 -16.81
CA GLY A 88 2.18 1.53 -16.62
C GLY A 88 1.76 1.20 -15.19
N PHE A 89 2.40 1.80 -14.18
CA PHE A 89 2.03 1.63 -12.77
C PHE A 89 0.60 2.12 -12.49
N LEU A 90 0.25 3.30 -13.01
CA LEU A 90 -1.09 3.86 -12.85
C LEU A 90 -2.14 3.01 -13.56
N ARG A 91 -1.84 2.53 -14.78
CA ARG A 91 -2.72 1.63 -15.53
C ARG A 91 -2.88 0.29 -14.82
N PHE A 92 -1.78 -0.31 -14.39
CA PHE A 92 -1.78 -1.59 -13.67
C PHE A 92 -2.75 -1.57 -12.49
N TYR A 93 -2.64 -0.58 -11.60
CA TYR A 93 -3.52 -0.48 -10.44
C TYR A 93 -4.93 0.08 -10.73
N THR A 94 -5.24 0.50 -11.96
CA THR A 94 -6.60 0.97 -12.30
C THR A 94 -7.34 0.09 -13.30
N GLU A 95 -6.63 -0.76 -14.04
CA GLU A 95 -7.14 -1.55 -15.17
C GLU A 95 -6.85 -3.04 -15.03
N GLU A 96 -5.72 -3.44 -14.42
CA GLU A 96 -5.21 -4.81 -14.50
C GLU A 96 -5.24 -5.55 -13.16
N PHE A 97 -4.84 -4.91 -12.06
CA PHE A 97 -4.75 -5.54 -10.75
C PHE A 97 -6.12 -5.63 -10.08
N ASP A 98 -6.56 -6.86 -9.80
CA ASP A 98 -7.78 -7.11 -9.04
C ASP A 98 -7.50 -7.08 -7.53
N PHE A 99 -7.82 -5.94 -6.89
CA PHE A 99 -7.67 -5.74 -5.45
C PHE A 99 -8.56 -6.65 -4.58
N LYS A 100 -9.64 -7.21 -5.14
CA LYS A 100 -10.53 -8.11 -4.40
C LYS A 100 -9.94 -9.52 -4.38
N GLU A 101 -9.35 -9.94 -5.49
CA GLU A 101 -8.81 -11.29 -5.66
C GLU A 101 -7.40 -11.45 -5.08
N TYR A 102 -6.53 -10.45 -5.28
CA TYR A 102 -5.09 -10.61 -5.03
C TYR A 102 -4.53 -9.71 -3.94
N VAL A 103 -3.48 -10.20 -3.28
CA VAL A 103 -2.67 -9.50 -2.30
C VAL A 103 -1.40 -8.98 -2.98
N ILE A 104 -1.04 -7.73 -2.70
CA ILE A 104 0.23 -7.14 -3.11
C ILE A 104 1.32 -7.72 -2.20
N SER A 105 2.11 -8.66 -2.73
CA SER A 105 3.16 -9.38 -2.00
C SER A 105 4.43 -9.41 -2.82
N ILE A 106 5.51 -8.84 -2.29
CA ILE A 106 6.80 -8.73 -3.00
C ILE A 106 7.77 -9.89 -2.72
N ARG A 107 7.39 -10.81 -1.82
CA ARG A 107 8.25 -11.92 -1.38
C ARG A 107 8.18 -13.14 -2.30
N GLN A 108 7.22 -13.18 -3.22
CA GLN A 108 7.03 -14.27 -4.16
C GLN A 108 6.54 -13.75 -5.51
N LYS A 109 6.98 -14.37 -6.62
CA LYS A 109 6.51 -14.01 -7.96
C LYS A 109 5.09 -14.53 -8.22
N LYS A 110 4.77 -15.69 -7.66
CA LYS A 110 3.45 -16.32 -7.74
C LYS A 110 2.40 -15.42 -7.07
N LEU A 111 1.28 -15.21 -7.76
CA LEU A 111 0.15 -14.46 -7.23
C LEU A 111 -0.35 -15.08 -5.92
N LEU A 112 -0.62 -14.24 -4.93
CA LEU A 112 -1.16 -14.59 -3.63
C LEU A 112 -2.60 -14.10 -3.55
N THR A 113 -3.56 -14.97 -3.26
CA THR A 113 -4.96 -14.55 -3.21
C THR A 113 -5.36 -14.03 -1.83
N THR A 114 -6.35 -13.14 -1.79
CA THR A 114 -6.93 -12.65 -0.52
C THR A 114 -7.62 -13.78 0.23
N PHE A 115 -8.14 -14.78 -0.49
CA PHE A 115 -8.73 -15.99 0.08
C PHE A 115 -7.70 -16.85 0.81
N GLU A 116 -6.56 -17.16 0.17
CA GLU A 116 -5.44 -17.90 0.79
C GLU A 116 -4.94 -17.20 2.06
N LYS A 117 -4.94 -15.86 2.06
CA LYS A 117 -4.55 -15.04 3.22
C LYS A 117 -5.65 -14.76 4.23
N GLN A 118 -6.90 -15.12 3.94
CA GLN A 118 -8.08 -14.76 4.73
C GLN A 118 -8.22 -13.23 4.93
N TRP A 119 -7.78 -12.44 3.96
CA TRP A 119 -7.85 -10.97 3.96
C TRP A 119 -8.98 -10.42 3.09
N THR A 120 -10.01 -11.23 2.85
CA THR A 120 -11.15 -10.96 1.94
C THR A 120 -12.00 -9.75 2.33
N SER A 121 -11.88 -9.25 3.56
CA SER A 121 -12.65 -8.08 4.05
C SER A 121 -11.99 -6.73 3.76
N LYS A 122 -10.78 -6.71 3.18
CA LYS A 122 -9.98 -5.49 2.98
C LYS A 122 -10.07 -5.02 1.53
N CYS A 123 -10.23 -3.71 1.34
CA CYS A 123 -10.31 -3.14 0.00
C CYS A 123 -8.94 -3.01 -0.69
N ILE A 124 -7.87 -2.87 0.10
CA ILE A 124 -6.48 -2.91 -0.37
C ILE A 124 -5.72 -3.85 0.58
N ALA A 125 -5.15 -4.93 0.05
CA ALA A 125 -4.37 -5.89 0.82
C ALA A 125 -2.90 -5.85 0.38
N ILE A 126 -2.00 -5.50 1.30
CA ILE A 126 -0.56 -5.39 1.06
C ILE A 126 0.15 -6.15 2.17
N GLU A 127 0.83 -7.24 1.81
CA GLU A 127 1.61 -8.07 2.74
C GLU A 127 2.97 -7.42 3.00
N ASP A 128 3.39 -7.35 4.26
CA ASP A 128 4.78 -7.05 4.59
C ASP A 128 5.69 -8.22 4.14
N PRO A 129 6.87 -7.94 3.53
CA PRO A 129 7.76 -8.99 3.02
C PRO A 129 8.33 -9.93 4.09
N PHE A 130 8.30 -9.55 5.36
CA PHE A 130 8.85 -10.33 6.47
C PHE A 130 7.77 -10.70 7.49
N ASP A 131 7.02 -9.72 8.02
CA ASP A 131 5.90 -9.98 8.92
C ASP A 131 4.65 -10.38 8.10
N LEU A 132 4.52 -11.66 7.80
CA LEU A 132 3.48 -12.14 6.87
C LEU A 132 2.06 -12.01 7.42
N ASN A 133 1.91 -11.67 8.71
CA ASN A 133 0.61 -11.38 9.32
C ASN A 133 0.25 -9.89 9.24
N HIS A 134 1.22 -9.04 8.91
CA HIS A 134 1.03 -7.61 8.81
C HIS A 134 0.47 -7.21 7.44
N ASN A 135 -0.80 -6.81 7.42
CA ASN A 135 -1.43 -6.20 6.24
C ASN A 135 -1.40 -4.66 6.37
N LEU A 136 -0.58 -4.01 5.56
CA LEU A 136 -0.41 -2.55 5.59
C LEU A 136 -1.66 -1.77 5.16
N GLY A 137 -2.60 -2.43 4.47
CA GLY A 137 -3.90 -1.85 4.12
C GLY A 137 -4.99 -2.04 5.18
N ALA A 138 -4.71 -2.75 6.28
CA ALA A 138 -5.74 -3.16 7.25
C ALA A 138 -6.47 -1.99 7.92
N GLY A 139 -5.80 -0.84 8.07
CA GLY A 139 -6.32 0.39 8.68
C GLY A 139 -7.01 1.35 7.70
N VAL A 140 -6.97 1.08 6.40
CA VAL A 140 -7.54 1.98 5.38
C VAL A 140 -9.05 1.75 5.28
N SER A 141 -9.85 2.82 5.45
CA SER A 141 -11.31 2.73 5.33
C SER A 141 -11.76 2.57 3.87
N ARG A 142 -13.03 2.18 3.66
CA ARG A 142 -13.64 2.13 2.31
C ARG A 142 -13.64 3.52 1.66
N LYS A 143 -13.97 4.57 2.41
CA LYS A 143 -13.97 5.96 1.93
C LYS A 143 -12.57 6.40 1.51
N MET A 144 -11.56 6.10 2.32
CA MET A 144 -10.17 6.39 1.96
C MET A 144 -9.70 5.57 0.76
N THR A 145 -10.10 4.30 0.67
CA THR A 145 -9.80 3.47 -0.51
C THR A 145 -10.39 4.08 -1.78
N ASN A 146 -11.66 4.50 -1.76
CA ASN A 146 -12.29 5.19 -2.88
C ASN A 146 -11.56 6.48 -3.25
N PHE A 147 -11.05 7.22 -2.26
CA PHE A 147 -10.27 8.43 -2.48
C PHE A 147 -8.90 8.13 -3.12
N ILE A 148 -8.18 7.11 -2.64
CA ILE A 148 -6.94 6.61 -3.23
C ILE A 148 -7.19 6.19 -4.69
N MET A 149 -8.22 5.39 -4.96
CA MET A 149 -8.53 4.93 -6.31
C MET A 149 -8.88 6.08 -7.25
N LYS A 150 -9.65 7.07 -6.79
CA LYS A 150 -9.90 8.32 -7.54
C LYS A 150 -8.61 9.05 -7.87
N ALA A 151 -7.65 9.10 -6.94
CA ALA A 151 -6.34 9.70 -7.18
C ALA A 151 -5.59 8.98 -8.31
N PHE A 152 -5.52 7.65 -8.26
CA PHE A 152 -4.86 6.85 -9.28
C PHE A 152 -5.53 7.02 -10.65
N ILE A 153 -6.87 6.99 -10.72
CA ILE A 153 -7.62 7.20 -11.97
C ILE A 153 -7.35 8.60 -12.55
N ASN A 154 -7.34 9.64 -11.71
CA ASN A 154 -7.04 11.00 -12.17
C ASN A 154 -5.59 11.15 -12.62
N GLY A 155 -4.65 10.53 -11.88
CA GLY A 155 -3.26 10.43 -12.29
C GLY A 155 -3.11 9.76 -13.66
N ARG A 156 -3.76 8.60 -13.84
CA ARG A 156 -3.77 7.87 -15.13
C ARG A 156 -4.27 8.75 -16.25
N LYS A 157 -5.38 9.48 -16.04
CA LYS A 157 -5.92 10.41 -17.06
C LYS A 157 -4.94 11.53 -17.39
N LEU A 158 -4.32 12.12 -16.38
CA LEU A 158 -3.38 13.22 -16.56
C LEU A 158 -2.11 12.80 -17.31
N PHE A 159 -1.48 11.71 -16.88
CA PHE A 159 -0.20 11.26 -17.45
C PHE A 159 -0.38 10.43 -18.72
N GLY A 160 -1.56 9.86 -18.96
CA GLY A 160 -1.86 9.03 -20.13
C GLY A 160 -2.53 9.78 -21.29
N THR A 161 -2.96 11.02 -21.08
CA THR A 161 -3.54 11.85 -22.16
C THR A 161 -2.47 12.81 -22.65
N PRO A 162 -2.09 12.80 -23.95
CA PRO A 162 -1.14 13.75 -24.49
C PRO A 162 -1.60 15.18 -24.21
N PHE A 163 -0.79 15.95 -23.50
CA PHE A 163 -1.02 17.35 -23.22
C PHE A 163 0.17 18.15 -23.74
N TYR A 164 -0.10 19.19 -24.52
CA TYR A 164 0.90 20.17 -24.95
C TYR A 164 0.67 21.43 -24.12
N PRO A 165 1.46 21.68 -23.06
CA PRO A 165 1.31 22.89 -22.26
C PRO A 165 1.60 24.10 -23.13
N LEU A 166 0.67 25.04 -23.19
CA LEU A 166 1.04 26.41 -23.51
C LEU A 166 1.93 26.91 -22.35
N PRO A 167 3.05 27.62 -22.62
CA PRO A 167 3.93 28.13 -21.57
C PRO A 167 3.15 28.92 -20.51
N GLY A 168 3.33 28.59 -19.22
CA GLY A 168 2.71 29.30 -18.08
C GLY A 168 1.54 28.59 -17.37
N LEU A 169 1.13 27.39 -17.78
CA LEU A 169 0.00 26.64 -17.18
C LEU A 169 0.38 25.61 -16.10
N GLU A 170 1.61 25.64 -15.60
CA GLU A 170 2.11 24.68 -14.59
C GLU A 170 1.26 24.67 -13.31
N ALA A 171 0.86 25.86 -12.83
CA ALA A 171 -0.02 26.00 -11.68
C ALA A 171 -1.40 25.35 -11.88
N PHE A 172 -1.92 25.35 -13.12
CA PHE A 172 -3.20 24.72 -13.44
C PHE A 172 -3.10 23.19 -13.42
N LEU A 173 -2.02 22.62 -13.95
CA LEU A 173 -1.74 21.18 -13.86
C LEU A 173 -1.67 20.70 -12.40
N TYR A 174 -1.01 21.47 -11.54
CA TYR A 174 -0.97 21.19 -10.10
C TYR A 174 -2.35 21.25 -9.44
N SER A 175 -3.25 22.11 -9.92
CA SER A 175 -4.63 22.19 -9.44
C SER A 175 -5.49 20.99 -9.88
N VAL A 176 -5.21 20.40 -11.04
CA VAL A 176 -5.91 19.19 -11.54
C VAL A 176 -5.54 17.94 -10.73
N LEU A 177 -4.27 17.82 -10.31
CA LEU A 177 -3.82 16.76 -9.40
C LEU A 177 -4.44 16.88 -8.00
N ARG A 178 -4.83 18.09 -7.59
CA ARG A 178 -5.47 18.33 -6.31
C ARG A 178 -6.91 17.88 -6.40
N ILE A 179 -7.18 16.66 -5.93
CA ILE A 179 -8.54 16.21 -5.70
C ILE A 179 -9.12 17.14 -4.63
N LYS A 180 -9.92 18.13 -5.04
CA LYS A 180 -10.81 18.80 -4.09
C LYS A 180 -11.67 17.69 -3.50
N LYS A 181 -11.64 17.53 -2.18
CA LYS A 181 -12.59 16.69 -1.44
C LYS A 181 -13.97 17.29 -1.73
N LYS A 182 -14.61 16.84 -2.81
CA LYS A 182 -15.97 17.26 -3.17
C LYS A 182 -16.87 16.61 -2.13
N GLU A 183 -17.44 17.43 -1.26
CA GLU A 183 -18.58 17.09 -0.42
C GLU A 183 -19.71 16.67 -1.37
N ASN A 184 -19.88 15.37 -1.58
CA ASN A 184 -21.00 14.82 -2.34
C ASN A 184 -22.03 14.37 -1.30
N GLU A 185 -22.76 15.35 -0.74
CA GLU A 185 -23.66 15.23 0.42
C GLU A 185 -24.75 14.13 0.33
N LYS A 186 -24.98 13.50 -0.84
CA LYS A 186 -26.11 12.57 -1.03
C LYS A 186 -25.76 11.08 -0.98
N ASP A 187 -24.57 10.68 -1.43
CA ASP A 187 -24.10 9.29 -1.28
C ASP A 187 -23.33 9.10 0.05
N ASP A 188 -22.81 10.20 0.61
CA ASP A 188 -22.05 10.20 1.86
C ASP A 188 -22.91 9.78 3.08
N ASP A 189 -24.22 10.03 3.11
CA ASP A 189 -25.03 9.91 4.33
C ASP A 189 -25.27 8.45 4.80
N LYS A 190 -25.28 7.49 3.86
CA LYS A 190 -25.36 6.05 4.18
C LYS A 190 -23.99 5.48 4.56
N ASP A 191 -22.96 5.84 3.80
CA ASP A 191 -21.59 5.39 4.04
C ASP A 191 -21.03 5.99 5.35
N ILE A 192 -21.39 7.23 5.71
CA ILE A 192 -21.00 7.87 6.98
C ILE A 192 -21.55 7.11 8.18
N LYS A 193 -22.81 6.67 8.15
CA LYS A 193 -23.42 5.95 9.29
C LYS A 193 -22.79 4.57 9.52
N GLU A 194 -22.42 3.88 8.44
CA GLU A 194 -21.70 2.61 8.52
C GLU A 194 -20.24 2.82 8.96
N GLU A 195 -19.58 3.87 8.45
CA GLU A 195 -18.20 4.25 8.80
C GLU A 195 -18.06 4.76 10.25
N GLU A 196 -19.01 5.54 10.77
CA GLU A 196 -19.04 5.96 12.18
C GLU A 196 -19.16 4.78 13.13
N ARG A 197 -19.96 3.78 12.74
CA ARG A 197 -20.11 2.54 13.49
C ARG A 197 -18.81 1.72 13.47
N GLU A 198 -18.20 1.51 12.31
CA GLU A 198 -16.91 0.81 12.21
C GLU A 198 -15.78 1.54 12.94
N LEU A 199 -15.72 2.87 12.86
CA LEU A 199 -14.71 3.68 13.55
C LEU A 199 -14.92 3.69 15.06
N ARG A 200 -16.16 3.66 15.56
CA ARG A 200 -16.44 3.44 16.99
C ARG A 200 -16.00 2.06 17.46
N GLU A 201 -16.16 1.04 16.62
CA GLU A 201 -15.75 -0.33 16.94
C GLU A 201 -14.22 -0.52 16.93
N LYS A 202 -13.49 0.25 16.11
CA LYS A 202 -12.01 0.16 15.96
C LYS A 202 -11.20 1.09 16.87
N ARG A 203 -11.85 2.02 17.59
CA ARG A 203 -11.20 2.94 18.54
C ARG A 203 -11.21 2.36 19.95
N CYS A 204 -10.16 2.61 20.69
CA CYS A 204 -10.08 2.31 22.11
C CYS A 204 -11.19 3.07 22.86
N PHE A 205 -12.02 2.36 23.62
CA PHE A 205 -13.11 2.93 24.42
C PHE A 205 -12.64 3.84 25.58
N THR A 206 -11.33 3.96 25.79
CA THR A 206 -10.75 4.80 26.86
C THR A 206 -10.15 6.08 26.31
N CYS A 207 -9.18 6.02 25.39
CA CYS A 207 -8.54 7.22 24.83
C CYS A 207 -9.09 7.65 23.47
N GLY A 208 -9.83 6.80 22.77
CA GLY A 208 -10.33 7.09 21.43
C GLY A 208 -9.32 6.85 20.29
N ASP A 209 -8.10 6.42 20.57
CA ASP A 209 -7.11 6.11 19.53
C ASP A 209 -7.34 4.73 18.89
N VAL A 210 -6.83 4.54 17.67
CA VAL A 210 -6.85 3.26 16.96
C VAL A 210 -5.57 2.46 17.21
N GLY A 211 -5.63 1.14 17.05
CA GLY A 211 -4.45 0.25 17.12
C GLY A 211 -4.26 -0.47 18.46
N HIS A 212 -5.15 -0.28 19.45
CA HIS A 212 -5.15 -1.03 20.71
C HIS A 212 -6.57 -1.14 21.29
N VAL A 213 -6.82 -2.16 22.11
CA VAL A 213 -8.09 -2.31 22.85
C VAL A 213 -7.97 -1.70 24.25
N ARG A 214 -9.11 -1.46 24.93
CA ARG A 214 -9.16 -0.85 26.28
C ARG A 214 -8.19 -1.46 27.31
N ARG A 215 -7.91 -2.77 27.22
CA ARG A 215 -6.99 -3.46 28.13
C ARG A 215 -5.53 -3.04 27.95
N ASP A 216 -5.15 -2.66 26.74
CA ASP A 216 -3.79 -2.29 26.34
C ASP A 216 -3.64 -0.77 26.19
N CYS A 217 -4.63 -0.01 26.67
CA CYS A 217 -4.64 1.45 26.55
C CYS A 217 -3.58 2.09 27.46
N PRO A 218 -2.66 2.90 26.90
CA PRO A 218 -1.61 3.58 27.67
C PRO A 218 -2.17 4.43 28.82
N GLU A 219 -3.34 5.04 28.62
CA GLU A 219 -4.02 5.86 29.63
C GLU A 219 -4.69 5.05 30.75
N ASN A 220 -4.91 3.75 30.53
CA ASN A 220 -5.49 2.86 31.55
C ASN A 220 -4.42 2.40 32.57
N ASN A 221 -3.15 2.35 32.15
CA ASN A 221 -2.02 2.05 33.04
C ASN A 221 -1.67 3.21 33.99
N THR A 222 -1.87 4.46 33.56
CA THR A 222 -1.67 5.64 34.44
C THR A 222 -2.78 5.79 35.47
N ALA A 223 -4.02 5.37 35.16
CA ALA A 223 -5.12 5.34 36.13
C ALA A 223 -4.92 4.29 37.24
N ARG A 224 -4.31 3.13 36.93
CA ARG A 224 -4.02 2.08 37.93
C ARG A 224 -2.91 2.46 38.90
N GLN A 225 -1.90 3.22 38.47
CA GLN A 225 -0.83 3.69 39.37
C GLN A 225 -1.29 4.77 40.37
N LYS A 226 -2.37 5.50 40.07
CA LYS A 226 -2.93 6.49 41.01
C LYS A 226 -3.83 5.88 42.09
N ASN A 227 -4.39 4.69 41.86
CA ASN A 227 -5.28 4.01 42.81
C ASN A 227 -4.58 2.99 43.73
N SER A 228 -3.25 2.86 43.67
CA SER A 228 -2.46 2.04 44.60
C SER A 228 -1.74 2.87 45.68
N ILE A 229 -2.02 4.18 45.75
CA ILE A 229 -1.54 5.09 46.79
C ILE A 229 -2.75 5.88 47.31
N LEU A 230 -3.67 5.17 47.96
CA LEU A 230 -4.63 5.67 48.95
C LEU A 230 -5.07 4.49 49.80
#